data_AF-A0AAW1SSZ6-F1
#
_entry.id   AF-A0AAW1SSZ6-F1
#
_cell.length_a   1.000
_cell.length_b   1.000
_cell.length_c   1.000
_cell.angle_alpha   90.00
_cell.angle_beta   90.00
_cell.angle_gamma   90.00
#
_symmetry.space_group_name_H-M   'P 1'
#
loop_
_entity.id
_entity.type
_entity.pdbx_description
1 polymer ?
#
loop_
_entity_poly.entity_id
_entity_poly.type
_entity_poly.pdbx_seq_one_letter_code
_entity_poly.pdbx_strand_id
1 'polypeptide(L)'
;MRRLLKAGQYEQAFNDALSAEDVDIVIWLCTHLDPAEVLSRQPAKLSQTIILALIQQLGQDLQQDTKTKMAWLHLIDAVDPKAHLQFATTYGNFIR
;
A
#
# COMPACT_ATOMS: atom_id res chain seq x y z
N MET A 1 -11.75 -6.04 9.24
CA MET A 1 -11.89 -5.14 8.06
C MET A 1 -13.09 -4.20 8.06
N ARG A 2 -14.34 -4.64 7.75
CA ARG A 2 -15.46 -3.70 7.45
C ARG A 2 -15.77 -2.65 8.53
N ARG A 3 -15.56 -2.96 9.82
CA ARG A 3 -15.73 -2.00 10.93
C ARG A 3 -14.63 -0.92 10.95
N LEU A 4 -13.38 -1.30 10.69
CA LEU A 4 -12.22 -0.39 10.65
C LEU A 4 -12.34 0.63 9.50
N LEU A 5 -12.78 0.16 8.33
CA LEU A 5 -13.04 1.03 7.18
C LEU A 5 -14.14 2.05 7.46
N LYS A 6 -15.24 1.62 8.11
CA LYS A 6 -16.31 2.54 8.54
C LYS A 6 -15.86 3.55 9.61
N ALA A 7 -14.87 3.19 10.41
CA ALA A 7 -14.27 4.07 11.41
C ALA A 7 -13.17 4.99 10.83
N GLY A 8 -12.83 4.87 9.54
CA GLY A 8 -11.74 5.60 8.91
C GLY A 8 -10.36 5.22 9.47
N GLN A 9 -10.24 4.04 10.07
CA GLN A 9 -9.02 3.44 10.62
C GLN A 9 -8.31 2.62 9.54
N TYR A 10 -7.86 3.30 8.49
CA TYR A 10 -7.18 2.66 7.35
C TYR A 10 -5.88 1.99 7.77
N GLU A 11 -5.11 2.64 8.65
CA GLU A 11 -3.84 2.11 9.17
C GLU A 11 -3.98 0.71 9.75
N GLN A 12 -4.94 0.53 10.65
CA GLN A 12 -5.20 -0.74 11.31
C GLN A 12 -5.69 -1.80 10.32
N ALA A 13 -6.53 -1.41 9.37
CA ALA A 13 -7.00 -2.33 8.32
C ALA A 13 -5.83 -2.81 7.44
N PHE A 14 -4.95 -1.91 7.01
CA PHE A 14 -3.78 -2.30 6.24
C PHE A 14 -2.78 -3.10 7.08
N ASN A 15 -2.56 -2.73 8.33
CA ASN A 15 -1.68 -3.48 9.23
C ASN A 15 -2.17 -4.93 9.44
N ASP A 16 -3.47 -5.12 9.65
CA ASP A 16 -4.06 -6.46 9.79
C ASP A 16 -3.90 -7.27 8.48
N ALA A 17 -4.08 -6.65 7.31
CA ALA A 17 -3.92 -7.30 6.02
C ALA A 17 -2.46 -7.71 5.77
N LEU A 18 -1.53 -6.79 6.01
CA LEU A 18 -0.10 -7.01 5.85
C LEU A 18 0.42 -8.05 6.85
N SER A 19 -0.08 -8.03 8.09
CA SER A 19 0.27 -9.01 9.14
C SER A 19 -0.27 -10.40 8.84
N ALA A 20 -1.34 -10.50 8.05
CA ALA A 20 -1.88 -11.78 7.58
C ALA A 20 -1.05 -12.38 6.43
N GLU A 21 -0.05 -11.64 5.90
CA GLU A 21 0.76 -12.02 4.73
C GLU A 21 -0.08 -12.40 3.49
N ASP A 22 -1.33 -11.95 3.45
CA ASP A 22 -2.32 -12.34 2.44
C ASP A 22 -2.50 -11.21 1.41
N VAL A 23 -1.92 -11.40 0.23
CA VAL A 23 -1.98 -10.42 -0.86
C VAL A 23 -3.42 -10.22 -1.37
N ASP A 24 -4.28 -11.24 -1.28
CA ASP A 24 -5.66 -11.16 -1.77
C ASP A 24 -6.47 -10.18 -0.91
N ILE A 25 -6.22 -10.16 0.41
CA ILE A 25 -6.84 -9.19 1.32
C ILE A 25 -6.34 -7.77 1.04
N VAL A 26 -5.03 -7.59 0.78
CA VAL A 26 -4.46 -6.29 0.42
C VAL A 26 -5.04 -5.77 -0.89
N ILE A 27 -5.13 -6.61 -1.91
CA ILE A 27 -5.74 -6.27 -3.21
C ILE A 27 -7.23 -5.95 -3.03
N TRP A 28 -7.94 -6.72 -2.21
CA TRP A 28 -9.34 -6.45 -1.91
C TRP A 28 -9.53 -5.07 -1.26
N LEU A 29 -8.65 -4.68 -0.33
CA LEU A 29 -8.66 -3.32 0.24
C LEU A 29 -8.34 -2.28 -0.82
N CYS A 30 -7.29 -2.48 -1.61
CA CYS A 30 -6.87 -1.56 -2.66
C CYS A 30 -7.92 -1.37 -3.78
N THR A 31 -8.77 -2.36 -4.02
CA THR A 31 -9.89 -2.28 -4.98
C THR A 31 -11.13 -1.61 -4.39
N HIS A 32 -11.32 -1.69 -3.07
CA HIS A 32 -12.47 -1.08 -2.39
C HIS A 32 -12.18 0.32 -1.85
N LEU A 33 -10.91 0.72 -1.73
CA LEU A 33 -10.47 2.01 -1.23
C LEU A 33 -9.79 2.80 -2.33
N ASP A 34 -10.07 4.10 -2.37
CA ASP A 34 -9.34 5.01 -3.24
C ASP A 34 -7.96 5.31 -2.62
N PRO A 35 -6.84 5.01 -3.32
CA PRO A 35 -5.51 5.38 -2.84
C PRO A 35 -5.42 6.86 -2.50
N ALA A 36 -6.10 7.74 -3.23
CA ALA A 36 -6.12 9.18 -2.97
C ALA A 36 -6.76 9.51 -1.62
N GLU A 37 -7.84 8.82 -1.25
CA GLU A 37 -8.50 9.06 0.03
C GLU A 37 -7.66 8.58 1.22
N VAL A 38 -6.87 7.51 1.01
CA VAL A 38 -6.06 6.89 2.05
C VAL A 38 -4.72 7.61 2.22
N LEU A 39 -4.04 7.94 1.12
CA LEU A 39 -2.69 8.52 1.11
C LEU A 39 -2.70 10.06 1.03
N SER A 40 -3.64 10.67 0.30
CA SER A 40 -3.69 12.14 0.15
C SER A 40 -4.40 12.85 1.30
N ARG A 41 -4.98 12.13 2.27
CA ARG A 41 -5.48 12.75 3.51
C ARG A 41 -4.31 13.21 4.37
N GLN A 42 -4.17 14.53 4.53
CA GLN A 42 -3.24 15.13 5.50
C GLN A 42 -3.92 15.32 6.87
N PRO A 43 -3.23 15.00 7.98
CA PRO A 43 -1.93 14.33 8.05
C PRO A 43 -2.03 12.87 7.61
N ALA A 44 -0.96 12.35 7.00
CA ALA A 44 -0.91 10.99 6.44
C ALA A 44 -1.42 9.99 7.48
N LYS A 45 -2.52 9.31 7.16
CA LYS A 45 -3.15 8.33 8.06
C LYS A 45 -2.42 6.99 8.11
N LEU A 46 -1.39 6.80 7.30
CA LEU A 46 -0.62 5.56 7.23
C LEU A 46 0.81 5.80 7.69
N SER A 47 1.28 4.95 8.60
CA SER A 47 2.68 4.92 8.98
C SER A 47 3.58 4.49 7.80
N GLN A 48 4.80 5.03 7.75
CA GLN A 48 5.78 4.72 6.71
C GLN A 48 6.04 3.21 6.58
N THR A 49 6.05 2.47 7.69
CA THR A 49 6.20 1.00 7.71
C THR A 49 5.09 0.28 6.94
N ILE A 50 3.85 0.72 7.13
CA ILE A 50 2.68 0.14 6.47
C ILE A 50 2.71 0.46 4.97
N ILE A 51 3.08 1.69 4.61
CA ILE A 51 3.25 2.08 3.21
C ILE A 51 4.32 1.21 2.53
N LEU A 52 5.48 1.02 3.18
CA LEU A 52 6.55 0.18 2.65
C LEU A 52 6.08 -1.26 2.46
N ALA A 53 5.52 -1.89 3.49
CA ALA A 53 5.00 -3.25 3.41
C ALA A 53 3.92 -3.38 2.31
N LEU A 54 3.10 -2.35 2.11
CA LEU A 54 2.15 -2.29 1.01
C LEU A 54 2.85 -2.33 -0.36
N ILE A 55 3.83 -1.46 -0.59
CA ILE A 55 4.60 -1.43 -1.83
C ILE A 55 5.26 -2.79 -2.07
N GLN A 56 5.85 -3.38 -1.02
CA GLN A 56 6.49 -4.69 -1.08
C GLN A 56 5.52 -5.78 -1.55
N GLN A 57 4.35 -5.84 -0.92
CA GLN A 57 3.35 -6.86 -1.20
C GLN A 57 2.69 -6.65 -2.58
N LEU A 58 2.44 -5.40 -2.97
CA LEU A 58 1.92 -5.06 -4.30
C LEU A 58 2.96 -5.27 -5.42
N GLY A 59 4.24 -5.08 -5.12
CA GLY A 59 5.34 -5.28 -6.07
C GLY A 59 5.74 -6.74 -6.27
N GLN A 60 5.47 -7.61 -5.29
CA GLN A 60 5.79 -9.03 -5.37
C GLN A 60 4.98 -9.78 -6.44
N ASP A 61 3.70 -9.45 -6.59
CA ASP A 61 2.84 -10.05 -7.61
C ASP A 61 2.13 -8.96 -8.39
N LEU A 62 2.60 -8.66 -9.59
CA LEU A 62 1.95 -7.70 -10.51
C LEU A 62 1.07 -8.40 -11.56
N GLN A 63 0.90 -9.72 -11.51
CA GLN A 63 0.18 -10.47 -12.55
C GLN A 63 -1.33 -10.29 -12.47
N GLN A 64 -1.87 -10.02 -11.28
CA GLN A 64 -3.30 -9.76 -11.06
C GLN A 64 -3.52 -8.32 -10.56
N ASP A 65 -4.63 -7.72 -10.97
CA ASP A 65 -5.06 -6.36 -10.57
C ASP A 65 -4.02 -5.25 -10.81
N THR A 66 -3.18 -5.41 -11.83
CA THR A 66 -2.06 -4.51 -12.16
C THR A 66 -2.48 -3.04 -12.21
N LYS A 67 -3.67 -2.71 -12.72
CA LYS A 67 -4.18 -1.33 -12.77
C LYS A 67 -4.31 -0.71 -11.37
N THR A 68 -4.91 -1.45 -10.44
CA THR A 68 -5.09 -1.01 -9.06
C THR A 68 -3.74 -0.89 -8.37
N LYS A 69 -2.88 -1.90 -8.50
CA LYS A 69 -1.53 -1.90 -7.90
C LYS A 69 -0.69 -0.71 -8.39
N MET A 70 -0.69 -0.47 -9.70
CA MET A 70 0.03 0.66 -10.31
C MET A 70 -0.51 2.01 -9.84
N ALA A 71 -1.84 2.17 -9.70
CA ALA A 71 -2.43 3.39 -9.18
C ALA A 71 -1.96 3.69 -7.74
N TRP A 72 -1.92 2.66 -6.88
CA TRP A 72 -1.40 2.77 -5.52
C TRP A 72 0.09 3.13 -5.50
N LEU A 73 0.92 2.43 -6.27
CA LEU A 73 2.36 2.71 -6.36
C LEU A 73 2.65 4.13 -6.85
N HIS A 74 1.97 4.59 -7.90
CA HIS A 74 2.13 5.94 -8.43
C HIS A 74 1.72 7.01 -7.42
N LEU A 75 0.66 6.78 -6.66
CA LEU A 75 0.22 7.75 -5.67
C LEU A 75 1.15 7.79 -4.46
N ILE A 76 1.65 6.64 -4.00
CA ILE A 76 2.65 6.59 -2.92
C ILE A 76 3.90 7.38 -3.34
N ASP A 77 4.34 7.21 -4.59
CA ASP A 77 5.47 7.98 -5.15
C ASP A 77 5.18 9.50 -5.18
N ALA A 78 3.95 9.89 -5.50
CA ALA A 78 3.52 11.29 -5.48
C ALA A 78 3.39 11.88 -4.07
N VAL A 79 2.99 11.07 -3.08
CA VAL A 79 2.73 11.51 -1.70
C VAL A 79 4.00 11.48 -0.84
N ASP A 80 4.88 10.50 -1.04
CA ASP A 80 6.14 10.36 -0.31
C ASP A 80 7.29 9.87 -1.21
N PRO A 81 8.06 10.79 -1.83
CA PRO A 81 9.20 10.43 -2.66
C PRO A 81 10.33 9.70 -1.89
N LYS A 82 10.34 9.73 -0.54
CA LYS A 82 11.32 8.95 0.24
C LYS A 82 10.96 7.47 0.31
N ALA A 83 9.67 7.13 0.25
CA ALA A 83 9.22 5.73 0.24
C ALA A 83 9.73 4.99 -1.01
N HIS A 84 9.75 5.68 -2.17
CA HIS A 84 10.31 5.15 -3.42
C HIS A 84 11.80 4.83 -3.29
N LEU A 85 12.59 5.73 -2.70
CA LEU A 85 14.01 5.50 -2.44
C LEU A 85 14.24 4.26 -1.57
N GLN A 86 13.47 4.10 -0.50
CA GLN A 86 13.58 2.93 0.38
C GLN A 86 13.22 1.62 -0.35
N PHE A 87 12.18 1.65 -1.19
CA PHE A 87 11.81 0.52 -2.03
C PHE A 87 12.92 0.18 -3.03
N ALA A 88 13.45 1.18 -3.76
CA ALA A 88 14.57 1.01 -4.68
C ALA A 88 15.84 0.51 -3.97
N THR A 89 16.08 0.89 -2.72
CA THR A 89 17.24 0.40 -1.96
C THR A 89 17.05 -1.04 -1.48
N THR A 90 15.81 -1.43 -1.16
CA THR A 90 15.47 -2.76 -0.64
C THR A 90 15.29 -3.80 -1.76
N TYR A 91 14.73 -3.39 -2.91
CA TYR A 91 14.43 -4.26 -4.06
C TYR A 91 15.32 -4.01 -5.28
N GLY A 92 16.10 -2.92 -5.33
CA GLY A 92 17.05 -2.65 -6.40
C GLY A 92 18.22 -3.65 -6.47
N ASN A 93 18.39 -4.49 -5.44
CA ASN A 93 19.30 -5.65 -5.48
C ASN A 93 18.70 -6.87 -6.20
N PHE A 94 17.40 -6.88 -6.53
CA PHE A 94 16.74 -7.95 -7.29
C PHE A 94 16.65 -7.69 -8.80
N ILE A 95 17.02 -6.48 -9.26
CA ILE A 95 17.15 -6.13 -10.69
C ILE A 95 18.63 -5.95 -11.05
N ARG A 96 19.48 -6.92 -10.70
CA ARG A 96 20.87 -6.96 -11.15
C ARG A 96 21.26 -8.35 -11.61
#